data_AF-A0A7K4IDX0-F1
#
_entry.id   AF-A0A7K4IDX0-F1
#
_cell.length_a   1.000
_cell.length_b   1.000
_cell.length_c   1.000
_cell.angle_alpha   90.00
_cell.angle_beta   90.00
_cell.angle_gamma   90.00
#
_symmetry.space_group_name_H-M   'P 1'
#
loop_
_entity.id
_entity.type
_entity.pdbx_description
1 polymer ?
#
loop_
_entity_poly.entity_id
_entity_poly.type
_entity_poly.pdbx_seq_one_letter_code
_entity_poly.pdbx_strand_id
1 'polypeptide(L)'
;MIAAALEKLAQTARNYKQTYHKTTDVGGGNRIDFERAEDGTITIAGDKQKYHLTEQEVRQLAESLKNLPPVEIAPSSDYVQKTQPQGNLCIVVKNGGKSALVKVTEAALLKTEILSSMESRFFQEHMDIDGRRISINRTSDLKWSLSIDGNQINFTAYEIEALVAGLHNSVLEVLMDLVKSTGSDDVADIRVKSYIQRIEQDVTKIVADHKTGKDVVKAIVASARKIVASTADADTRTEEFIEMCKYVYSRVDRSFVDAILGFLAKVFVVNSG
;
A
#
# COMPACT_ATOMS: atom_id res chain seq x y z
N MET A 1 -22.63 -6.56 -1.40
CA MET A 1 -22.40 -7.90 -0.82
C MET A 1 -22.78 -7.96 0.67
N ILE A 2 -22.32 -7.04 1.51
CA ILE A 2 -22.63 -6.99 2.96
C ILE A 2 -24.13 -6.73 3.25
N ALA A 3 -24.79 -5.83 2.49
CA ALA A 3 -26.22 -5.56 2.66
C ALA A 3 -27.10 -6.82 2.44
N ALA A 4 -26.79 -7.62 1.42
CA ALA A 4 -27.50 -8.88 1.17
C ALA A 4 -27.25 -9.94 2.26
N ALA A 5 -26.07 -9.93 2.90
CA ALA A 5 -25.77 -10.77 4.04
C ALA A 5 -26.64 -10.41 5.25
N LEU A 6 -26.74 -9.11 5.54
CA LEU A 6 -27.57 -8.56 6.61
C LEU A 6 -29.07 -8.85 6.40
N GLU A 7 -29.57 -8.68 5.17
CA GLU A 7 -30.95 -9.07 4.83
C GLU A 7 -31.20 -10.57 5.05
N LYS A 8 -30.24 -11.42 4.66
CA LYS A 8 -30.34 -12.88 4.87
C LYS A 8 -30.34 -13.24 6.36
N LEU A 9 -29.51 -12.59 7.18
CA LEU A 9 -29.50 -12.76 8.64
C LEU A 9 -30.84 -12.36 9.27
N ALA A 10 -31.42 -11.24 8.84
CA ALA A 10 -32.72 -10.78 9.33
C ALA A 10 -33.85 -11.77 9.00
N GLN A 11 -33.79 -12.43 7.83
CA GLN A 11 -34.82 -13.39 7.41
C GLN A 11 -34.65 -14.81 8.00
N THR A 12 -33.47 -15.15 8.51
CA THR A 12 -33.18 -16.53 8.94
C THR A 12 -33.72 -16.78 10.36
N ALA A 13 -34.71 -17.67 10.49
CA ALA A 13 -35.41 -17.98 11.76
C ALA A 13 -34.65 -18.94 12.70
N ARG A 14 -33.39 -19.27 12.43
CA ARG A 14 -32.57 -20.24 13.20
C ARG A 14 -31.16 -19.68 13.43
N ASN A 15 -30.43 -20.26 14.39
CA ASN A 15 -29.01 -19.97 14.60
C ASN A 15 -28.26 -20.01 13.27
N TYR A 16 -27.65 -18.88 12.93
CA TYR A 16 -26.92 -18.72 11.68
C TYR A 16 -25.69 -17.88 11.95
N LYS A 17 -24.54 -18.41 11.53
CA LYS A 17 -23.25 -17.74 11.65
C LYS A 17 -22.62 -17.63 10.27
N GLN A 18 -22.18 -16.42 9.94
CA GLN A 18 -21.50 -16.16 8.68
C GLN A 18 -20.34 -15.21 8.91
N THR A 19 -19.21 -15.57 8.33
CA THR A 19 -17.96 -14.83 8.46
C THR A 19 -17.59 -14.26 7.10
N TYR A 20 -17.36 -12.95 7.03
CA TYR A 20 -16.90 -12.25 5.83
C TYR A 20 -15.45 -11.80 6.00
N HIS A 21 -14.63 -12.06 4.99
CA HIS A 21 -13.26 -11.59 4.91
C HIS A 21 -13.24 -10.33 4.03
N LYS A 22 -12.79 -9.19 4.58
CA LYS A 22 -12.92 -7.88 3.92
C LYS A 22 -12.13 -7.79 2.62
N THR A 23 -10.91 -8.34 2.55
CA THR A 23 -10.09 -8.43 1.31
C THR A 23 -8.72 -9.08 1.53
N THR A 24 -8.19 -9.18 2.75
CA THR A 24 -6.87 -9.78 3.03
C THR A 24 -6.87 -10.52 4.38
N ASP A 25 -5.99 -11.52 4.56
CA ASP A 25 -5.92 -12.34 5.79
C ASP A 25 -5.22 -11.65 6.99
N VAL A 26 -5.29 -10.31 7.11
CA VAL A 26 -4.40 -9.55 8.02
C VAL A 26 -5.11 -8.53 8.90
N GLY A 27 -5.04 -8.75 10.22
CA GLY A 27 -5.52 -7.81 11.24
C GLY A 27 -6.84 -8.26 11.84
N GLY A 28 -7.04 -7.99 13.14
CA GLY A 28 -8.28 -8.31 13.86
C GLY A 28 -9.53 -7.59 13.33
N GLY A 29 -9.35 -6.74 12.32
CA GLY A 29 -10.37 -5.99 11.61
C GLY A 29 -10.82 -6.56 10.27
N ASN A 30 -10.12 -7.58 9.76
CA ASN A 30 -10.38 -8.11 8.42
C ASN A 30 -11.46 -9.17 8.36
N ARG A 31 -12.05 -9.46 9.51
CA ARG A 31 -13.17 -10.38 9.66
C ARG A 31 -14.36 -9.61 10.19
N ILE A 32 -15.47 -9.70 9.48
CA ILE A 32 -16.77 -9.33 10.03
C ILE A 32 -17.53 -10.62 10.26
N ASP A 33 -17.73 -10.96 11.53
CA ASP A 33 -18.58 -12.07 11.94
C ASP A 33 -20.00 -11.56 12.16
N PHE A 34 -20.94 -12.29 11.59
CA PHE A 34 -22.36 -12.10 11.83
C PHE A 34 -22.91 -13.36 12.49
N GLU A 35 -23.59 -13.21 13.61
CA GLU A 35 -24.13 -14.32 14.38
C GLU A 35 -25.54 -13.97 14.87
N ARG A 36 -26.51 -14.83 14.55
CA ARG A 36 -27.86 -14.76 15.13
C ARG A 36 -27.98 -15.82 16.22
N ALA A 37 -28.31 -15.38 17.43
CA ALA A 37 -28.60 -16.26 18.56
C ALA A 37 -30.08 -16.71 18.56
N GLU A 38 -30.40 -17.74 19.35
CA GLU A 38 -31.74 -18.35 19.40
C GLU A 38 -32.81 -17.41 19.92
N ASP A 39 -32.41 -16.43 20.73
CA ASP A 39 -33.27 -15.37 21.27
C ASP A 39 -33.60 -14.28 20.24
N GLY A 40 -33.06 -14.38 19.01
CA GLY A 40 -33.25 -13.42 17.94
C GLY A 40 -32.25 -12.26 17.92
N THR A 41 -31.31 -12.20 18.88
CA THR A 41 -30.26 -11.17 18.91
C THR A 41 -29.28 -11.38 17.76
N ILE A 42 -29.00 -10.31 17.00
CA ILE A 42 -27.99 -10.33 15.94
C ILE A 42 -26.74 -9.62 16.44
N THR A 43 -25.63 -10.35 16.43
CA THR A 43 -24.31 -9.85 16.76
C THR A 43 -23.53 -9.61 15.48
N ILE A 44 -22.98 -8.40 15.34
CA ILE A 44 -22.00 -8.06 14.31
C ILE A 44 -20.68 -7.75 15.01
N ALA A 45 -19.63 -8.49 14.70
CA ALA A 45 -18.31 -8.32 15.31
C ALA A 45 -17.24 -8.12 14.24
N GLY A 46 -16.42 -7.09 14.39
CA GLY A 46 -15.32 -6.76 13.50
C GLY A 46 -14.50 -5.60 14.07
N ASP A 47 -13.24 -5.47 13.69
CA ASP A 47 -12.35 -4.39 14.15
C ASP A 47 -12.25 -4.27 15.69
N LYS A 48 -12.29 -5.41 16.41
CA LYS A 48 -12.36 -5.50 17.89
C LYS A 48 -13.60 -4.85 18.51
N GLN A 49 -14.58 -4.46 17.70
CA GLN A 49 -15.86 -3.94 18.15
C GLN A 49 -16.94 -5.01 17.99
N LYS A 50 -17.90 -5.00 18.90
CA LYS A 50 -19.02 -5.94 18.91
C LYS A 50 -20.31 -5.14 19.11
N TYR A 51 -21.22 -5.29 18.17
CA TYR A 51 -22.51 -4.63 18.18
C TYR A 51 -23.61 -5.67 18.35
N HIS A 52 -24.57 -5.35 19.21
CA HIS A 52 -25.77 -6.13 19.45
C HIS A 52 -26.94 -5.36 18.89
N LEU A 53 -27.62 -5.96 17.92
CA LEU A 53 -28.66 -5.31 17.13
C LEU A 53 -29.90 -6.20 17.11
N THR A 54 -31.05 -5.55 17.10
CA THR A 54 -32.35 -6.16 16.82
C THR A 54 -32.51 -6.39 15.32
N GLU A 55 -33.47 -7.24 14.95
CA GLU A 55 -33.79 -7.50 13.54
C GLU A 55 -34.20 -6.21 12.80
N GLN A 56 -34.90 -5.30 13.48
CA GLN A 56 -35.33 -4.03 12.90
C GLN A 56 -34.16 -3.10 12.58
N GLU A 57 -33.19 -2.99 13.50
CA GLU A 57 -31.97 -2.19 13.30
C GLU A 57 -31.10 -2.76 12.17
N VAL A 58 -31.00 -4.10 12.08
CA VAL A 58 -30.28 -4.76 10.98
C VAL A 58 -30.92 -4.49 9.62
N ARG A 59 -32.26 -4.46 9.53
CA ARG A 59 -32.97 -4.11 8.28
C ARG A 59 -32.73 -2.65 7.89
N GLN A 60 -32.78 -1.72 8.84
CA GLN A 60 -32.49 -0.30 8.59
C GLN A 60 -31.04 -0.09 8.14
N LEU A 61 -30.09 -0.80 8.75
CA LEU A 61 -28.69 -0.78 8.36
C LEU A 61 -28.51 -1.33 6.94
N ALA A 62 -29.13 -2.47 6.62
CA ALA A 62 -29.06 -3.06 5.28
C ALA A 62 -29.60 -2.12 4.20
N GLU A 63 -30.71 -1.44 4.48
CA GLU A 63 -31.32 -0.44 3.60
C GLU A 63 -30.39 0.78 3.38
N SER A 64 -29.75 1.25 4.45
CA SER A 64 -28.76 2.34 4.38
C SER A 64 -27.52 1.97 3.57
N LEU A 65 -27.06 0.72 3.68
CA LEU A 65 -25.90 0.20 2.95
C LEU A 65 -26.19 -0.13 1.48
N LYS A 66 -27.47 -0.29 1.10
CA LYS A 66 -27.89 -0.66 -0.26
C LYS A 66 -27.57 0.41 -1.30
N ASN A 67 -27.50 1.67 -0.86
CA ASN A 67 -27.25 2.85 -1.69
C ASN A 67 -25.82 3.39 -1.53
N LEU A 68 -24.94 2.70 -0.82
CA LEU A 68 -23.53 3.10 -0.79
C LEU A 68 -22.93 2.90 -2.19
N PRO A 69 -22.14 3.87 -2.69
CA PRO A 69 -21.40 3.67 -3.92
C PRO A 69 -20.53 2.40 -3.80
N PRO A 70 -20.36 1.63 -4.88
CA PRO A 70 -19.44 0.50 -4.88
C PRO A 70 -18.08 0.96 -4.34
N VAL A 71 -17.49 0.19 -3.43
CA VAL A 71 -16.07 0.37 -3.11
C VAL A 71 -15.34 0.11 -4.42
N GLU A 72 -14.78 1.15 -5.02
CA GLU A 72 -13.90 1.05 -6.18
C GLU A 72 -12.62 0.35 -5.72
N ILE A 73 -12.63 -0.98 -5.79
CA ILE A 73 -11.39 -1.75 -5.73
C ILE A 73 -10.66 -1.40 -7.01
N ALA A 74 -9.55 -0.67 -6.90
CA ALA A 74 -8.70 -0.37 -8.05
C ALA A 74 -8.43 -1.69 -8.82
N PRO A 75 -8.66 -1.73 -10.13
CA PRO A 75 -8.60 -2.97 -10.90
C PRO A 75 -7.25 -3.65 -10.69
N SER A 76 -7.24 -4.98 -10.56
CA SER A 76 -6.01 -5.76 -10.56
C SER A 76 -5.23 -5.44 -11.84
N SER A 77 -4.06 -4.84 -11.68
CA SER A 77 -3.23 -4.49 -12.83
C SER A 77 -2.49 -5.73 -13.32
N ASP A 78 -2.69 -6.11 -14.57
CA ASP A 78 -1.86 -7.13 -15.21
C ASP A 78 -0.43 -6.63 -15.47
N TYR A 79 -0.19 -5.32 -15.33
CA TYR A 79 1.07 -4.67 -15.67
C TYR A 79 2.06 -4.61 -14.51
N VAL A 80 1.61 -4.74 -13.26
CA VAL A 80 2.48 -4.65 -12.09
C VAL A 80 2.10 -5.69 -11.06
N GLN A 81 3.09 -6.42 -10.58
CA GLN A 81 2.88 -7.48 -9.60
C GLN A 81 4.01 -7.48 -8.57
N LYS A 82 3.68 -7.70 -7.30
CA LYS A 82 4.67 -8.08 -6.29
C LYS A 82 5.24 -9.45 -6.63
N THR A 83 6.53 -9.61 -6.41
CA THR A 83 7.27 -10.87 -6.60
C THR A 83 8.11 -11.16 -5.35
N GLN A 84 8.62 -12.38 -5.23
CA GLN A 84 9.57 -12.69 -4.15
C GLN A 84 10.82 -11.79 -4.28
N PRO A 85 11.29 -11.17 -3.19
CA PRO A 85 12.44 -10.28 -3.24
C PRO A 85 13.69 -10.98 -3.80
N GLN A 86 14.27 -10.42 -4.85
CA GLN A 86 15.60 -10.75 -5.36
C GLN A 86 16.55 -9.62 -4.98
N GLY A 87 17.18 -9.74 -3.80
CA GLY A 87 17.81 -8.60 -3.16
C GLY A 87 16.73 -7.58 -2.74
N ASN A 88 16.84 -6.33 -3.20
CA ASN A 88 15.85 -5.28 -2.88
C ASN A 88 14.75 -5.16 -3.95
N LEU A 89 14.76 -6.01 -4.98
CA LEU A 89 13.83 -5.96 -6.10
C LEU A 89 12.66 -6.90 -5.83
N CYS A 90 11.47 -6.32 -5.66
CA CYS A 90 10.28 -7.07 -5.21
C CYS A 90 9.02 -6.75 -6.02
N ILE A 91 9.11 -5.91 -7.05
CA ILE A 91 7.99 -5.56 -7.92
C ILE A 91 8.41 -5.74 -9.36
N VAL A 92 7.59 -6.41 -10.17
CA VAL A 92 7.79 -6.51 -11.61
C VAL A 92 6.81 -5.60 -12.33
N VAL A 93 7.32 -4.75 -13.21
CA VAL A 93 6.52 -4.02 -14.20
C VAL A 93 6.65 -4.75 -15.53
N LYS A 94 5.55 -5.03 -16.22
CA LYS A 94 5.55 -5.80 -17.46
C LYS A 94 4.49 -5.32 -18.45
N ASN A 95 4.81 -5.40 -19.74
CA ASN A 95 3.85 -5.25 -20.83
C ASN A 95 4.43 -5.85 -22.13
N GLY A 96 3.59 -6.43 -22.98
CA GLY A 96 3.97 -6.86 -24.33
C GLY A 96 5.18 -7.80 -24.39
N GLY A 97 5.30 -8.73 -23.42
CA GLY A 97 6.42 -9.68 -23.33
C GLY A 97 7.72 -9.10 -22.77
N LYS A 98 7.75 -7.82 -22.40
CA LYS A 98 8.88 -7.18 -21.71
C LYS A 98 8.56 -7.00 -20.23
N SER A 99 9.59 -7.06 -19.40
CA SER A 99 9.46 -6.87 -17.96
C SER A 99 10.72 -6.25 -17.37
N ALA A 100 10.56 -5.52 -16.27
CA ALA A 100 11.64 -4.98 -15.47
C ALA A 100 11.32 -5.12 -13.98
N LEU A 101 12.33 -5.49 -13.21
CA LEU A 101 12.24 -5.55 -11.76
C LEU A 101 12.61 -4.20 -11.14
N VAL A 102 11.81 -3.76 -10.18
CA VAL A 102 11.98 -2.49 -9.45
C VAL A 102 11.89 -2.70 -7.95
N LYS A 103 12.54 -1.79 -7.22
CA LYS A 103 12.42 -1.67 -5.76
C LYS A 103 11.07 -1.06 -5.38
N VAL A 104 10.63 -1.27 -4.16
CA VAL A 104 9.41 -0.62 -3.63
C VAL A 104 9.50 0.90 -3.65
N THR A 105 10.68 1.47 -3.39
CA THR A 105 10.91 2.92 -3.47
C THR A 105 10.89 3.46 -4.90
N GLU A 106 11.44 2.70 -5.85
CA GLU A 106 11.39 3.00 -7.28
C GLU A 106 9.93 2.98 -7.78
N ALA A 107 9.14 2.00 -7.37
CA ALA A 107 7.71 1.92 -7.72
C ALA A 107 6.90 3.11 -7.18
N ALA A 108 7.18 3.56 -5.95
CA ALA A 108 6.54 4.73 -5.36
C ALA A 108 6.85 6.03 -6.14
N LEU A 109 8.11 6.23 -6.54
CA LEU A 109 8.51 7.38 -7.36
C LEU A 109 7.96 7.29 -8.78
N LEU A 110 8.02 6.10 -9.41
CA LEU A 110 7.42 5.85 -10.72
C LEU A 110 5.93 6.20 -10.76
N LYS A 111 5.16 5.81 -9.73
CA LYS A 111 3.73 6.16 -9.64
C LYS A 111 3.55 7.68 -9.70
N THR A 112 4.37 8.41 -8.96
CA THR A 112 4.31 9.88 -8.87
C THR A 112 4.61 10.52 -10.23
N GLU A 113 5.71 10.12 -10.86
CA GLU A 113 6.12 10.70 -12.14
C GLU A 113 5.16 10.34 -13.28
N ILE A 114 4.60 9.12 -13.27
CA ILE A 114 3.59 8.74 -14.26
C ILE A 114 2.33 9.60 -14.08
N LEU A 115 1.86 9.80 -12.85
CA LEU A 115 0.72 10.69 -12.58
C LEU A 115 0.99 12.12 -13.08
N SER A 116 2.16 12.68 -12.79
CA SER A 116 2.55 14.00 -13.30
C SER A 116 2.63 14.04 -14.84
N SER A 117 3.06 12.95 -15.48
CA SER A 117 3.13 12.87 -16.94
C SER A 117 1.75 12.88 -17.62
N MET A 118 0.69 12.45 -16.92
CA MET A 118 -0.66 12.37 -17.48
C MET A 118 -1.25 13.77 -17.74
N GLU A 119 -0.81 14.77 -16.98
CA GLU A 119 -1.24 16.16 -17.12
C GLU A 119 -0.54 16.90 -18.27
N SER A 120 0.56 16.36 -18.82
CA SER A 120 1.34 17.01 -19.89
C SER A 120 1.25 16.28 -21.22
N ARG A 121 1.10 17.01 -22.33
CA ARG A 121 1.04 16.44 -23.70
C ARG A 121 2.36 15.79 -24.15
N PHE A 122 3.48 16.35 -23.71
CA PHE A 122 4.83 15.82 -23.90
C PHE A 122 5.53 15.82 -22.55
N PHE A 123 6.10 14.69 -22.16
CA PHE A 123 6.73 14.55 -20.86
C PHE A 123 7.97 13.70 -21.00
N GLN A 124 9.06 14.13 -20.39
CA GLN A 124 10.28 13.35 -20.32
C GLN A 124 10.93 13.60 -18.97
N GLU A 125 11.04 12.53 -18.19
CA GLU A 125 11.68 12.55 -16.87
C GLU A 125 12.77 11.48 -16.83
N HIS A 126 13.88 11.83 -16.19
CA HIS A 126 15.01 10.93 -15.96
C HIS A 126 15.35 10.93 -14.47
N MET A 127 15.18 9.78 -13.84
CA MET A 127 15.50 9.55 -12.45
C MET A 127 16.73 8.66 -12.32
N ASP A 128 17.67 9.10 -11.50
CA ASP A 128 18.78 8.28 -11.02
C ASP A 128 18.48 7.88 -9.58
N ILE A 129 18.11 6.62 -9.34
CA ILE A 129 17.70 6.13 -8.02
C ILE A 129 18.58 4.94 -7.64
N ASP A 130 19.40 5.10 -6.59
CA ASP A 130 20.23 4.03 -6.04
C ASP A 130 21.09 3.36 -7.14
N GLY A 131 21.75 4.21 -7.94
CA GLY A 131 22.60 3.82 -9.06
C GLY A 131 21.90 3.28 -10.31
N ARG A 132 20.55 3.22 -10.32
CA ARG A 132 19.75 2.73 -11.45
C ARG A 132 19.15 3.89 -12.23
N ARG A 133 19.11 3.73 -13.56
CA ARG A 133 18.58 4.75 -14.48
C ARG A 133 17.16 4.39 -14.89
N ILE A 134 16.23 5.27 -14.54
CA ILE A 134 14.81 5.12 -14.82
C ILE A 134 14.37 6.34 -15.63
N SER A 135 13.73 6.13 -16.78
CA SER A 135 13.19 7.23 -17.58
C SER A 135 11.75 6.99 -17.94
N ILE A 136 10.92 8.01 -17.81
CA ILE A 136 9.53 8.01 -18.28
C ILE A 136 9.44 9.00 -19.43
N ASN A 137 8.98 8.53 -20.57
CA ASN A 137 8.77 9.35 -21.74
C ASN A 137 7.34 9.20 -22.25
N ARG A 138 6.62 10.31 -22.36
CA ARG A 138 5.33 10.40 -23.05
C ARG A 138 5.56 11.05 -24.40
N THR A 139 5.55 10.23 -25.45
CA THR A 139 5.80 10.67 -26.83
C THR A 139 4.54 11.24 -27.51
N SER A 140 3.36 10.90 -27.00
CA SER A 140 2.08 11.40 -27.48
C SER A 140 1.02 11.31 -26.39
N ASP A 141 -0.15 11.89 -26.64
CA ASP A 141 -1.35 11.74 -25.82
C ASP A 141 -1.69 10.26 -25.52
N LEU A 142 -1.40 9.36 -26.47
CA LEU A 142 -1.73 7.94 -26.40
C LEU A 142 -0.60 6.99 -25.96
N LYS A 143 0.64 7.44 -25.76
CA LYS A 143 1.79 6.52 -25.63
C LYS A 143 2.81 6.96 -24.57
N TRP A 144 3.14 6.01 -23.70
CA TRP A 144 4.18 6.10 -22.69
C TRP A 144 5.24 5.04 -22.92
N SER A 145 6.46 5.38 -22.55
CA SER A 145 7.62 4.51 -22.59
C SER A 145 8.34 4.63 -21.25
N LEU A 146 8.37 3.55 -20.50
CA LEU A 146 9.12 3.39 -19.28
C LEU A 146 10.42 2.62 -19.60
N SER A 147 11.58 3.22 -19.34
CA SER A 147 12.87 2.54 -19.43
C SER A 147 13.43 2.34 -18.03
N ILE A 148 13.81 1.11 -17.70
CA ILE A 148 14.47 0.77 -16.43
C ILE A 148 15.76 0.02 -16.78
N ASP A 149 16.91 0.64 -16.53
CA ASP A 149 18.24 0.16 -16.92
C ASP A 149 18.33 -0.28 -18.39
N GLY A 150 17.66 0.45 -19.28
CA GLY A 150 17.63 0.17 -20.72
C GLY A 150 16.54 -0.82 -21.16
N ASN A 151 15.83 -1.47 -20.24
CA ASN A 151 14.65 -2.26 -20.56
C ASN A 151 13.45 -1.34 -20.79
N GLN A 152 13.14 -1.08 -22.06
CA GLN A 152 12.03 -0.22 -22.46
C GLN A 152 10.70 -0.99 -22.56
N ILE A 153 9.74 -0.63 -21.72
CA ILE A 153 8.37 -1.15 -21.65
C ILE A 153 7.41 -0.03 -22.08
N ASN A 154 6.53 -0.31 -23.04
CA ASN A 154 5.62 0.68 -23.58
C ASN A 154 4.20 0.47 -23.03
N PHE A 155 3.45 1.55 -22.88
CA PHE A 155 2.06 1.54 -22.42
C PHE A 155 1.21 2.49 -23.27
N THR A 156 -0.05 2.11 -23.49
CA THR A 156 -1.05 2.98 -24.10
C THR A 156 -1.81 3.81 -23.06
N ALA A 157 -2.58 4.81 -23.51
CA ALA A 157 -3.44 5.60 -22.63
C ALA A 157 -4.45 4.75 -21.84
N TYR A 158 -4.92 3.63 -22.39
CA TYR A 158 -5.87 2.74 -21.70
C TYR A 158 -5.18 1.87 -20.63
N GLU A 159 -3.86 1.76 -20.69
CA GLU A 159 -3.07 0.90 -19.80
C GLU A 159 -2.39 1.70 -18.69
N ILE A 160 -2.18 3.01 -18.90
CA ILE A 160 -1.40 3.84 -17.97
C ILE A 160 -2.09 4.01 -16.60
N GLU A 161 -3.41 4.11 -16.58
CA GLU A 161 -4.18 4.17 -15.32
C GLU A 161 -4.09 2.85 -14.55
N ALA A 162 -4.19 1.73 -15.26
CA ALA A 162 -3.99 0.40 -14.68
C ALA A 162 -2.54 0.21 -14.21
N LEU A 163 -1.55 0.78 -14.90
CA LEU A 163 -0.16 0.78 -14.45
C LEU A 163 -0.02 1.54 -13.12
N VAL A 164 -0.60 2.74 -13.00
CA VAL A 164 -0.59 3.55 -11.76
C VAL A 164 -1.25 2.80 -10.61
N ALA A 165 -2.42 2.21 -10.84
CA ALA A 165 -3.11 1.39 -9.85
C ALA A 165 -2.27 0.17 -9.44
N GLY A 166 -1.62 -0.48 -10.41
CA GLY A 166 -0.72 -1.61 -10.17
C GLY A 166 0.50 -1.26 -9.32
N LEU A 167 1.12 -0.11 -9.59
CA LEU A 167 2.24 0.41 -8.79
C LEU A 167 1.79 0.69 -7.35
N HIS A 168 0.64 1.34 -7.17
CA HIS A 168 0.06 1.55 -5.84
C HIS A 168 -0.15 0.21 -5.12
N ASN A 169 -0.90 -0.70 -5.73
CA ASN A 169 -1.27 -1.98 -5.12
C ASN A 169 -0.04 -2.83 -4.78
N SER A 170 0.99 -2.82 -5.64
CA SER A 170 2.22 -3.56 -5.36
C SER A 170 3.02 -2.97 -4.19
N VAL A 171 3.07 -1.64 -4.04
CA VAL A 171 3.65 -1.00 -2.85
C VAL A 171 2.86 -1.40 -1.60
N LEU A 172 1.53 -1.33 -1.67
CA LEU A 172 0.64 -1.74 -0.59
C LEU A 172 0.91 -3.19 -0.17
N GLU A 173 0.94 -4.12 -1.14
CA GLU A 173 1.18 -5.53 -0.86
C GLU A 173 2.53 -5.81 -0.18
N VAL A 174 3.58 -5.07 -0.54
CA VAL A 174 4.90 -5.15 0.09
C VAL A 174 4.83 -4.65 1.53
N LEU A 175 4.20 -3.49 1.76
CA LEU A 175 4.04 -2.91 3.10
C LEU A 175 3.17 -3.80 4.00
N MET A 176 2.16 -4.46 3.44
CA MET A 176 1.31 -5.37 4.19
C MET A 176 2.04 -6.64 4.64
N ASP A 177 3.04 -7.12 3.89
CA ASP A 177 3.89 -8.21 4.37
C ASP A 177 4.74 -7.78 5.57
N LEU A 178 5.24 -6.54 5.58
CA LEU A 178 5.90 -5.97 6.75
C LEU A 178 4.96 -5.90 7.95
N VAL A 179 3.78 -5.31 7.78
CA VAL A 179 2.79 -5.21 8.88
C VAL A 179 2.43 -6.60 9.41
N LYS A 180 2.23 -7.60 8.52
CA LYS A 180 2.05 -9.01 8.92
C LYS A 180 3.21 -9.52 9.78
N SER A 181 4.45 -9.28 9.37
CA SER A 181 5.63 -9.74 10.10
C SER A 181 5.76 -9.11 11.50
N THR A 182 5.21 -7.92 11.71
CA THR A 182 5.20 -7.27 13.03
C THR A 182 4.17 -7.86 14.00
N GLY A 183 3.24 -8.69 13.53
CA GLY A 183 2.21 -9.37 14.32
C GLY A 183 1.13 -8.43 14.88
N SER A 184 0.13 -9.01 15.54
CA SER A 184 -1.02 -8.29 16.14
C SER A 184 -1.26 -8.60 17.61
N ASP A 185 -0.28 -9.25 18.25
CA ASP A 185 -0.28 -9.61 19.68
C ASP A 185 0.22 -8.44 20.55
N ASP A 186 0.22 -8.61 21.87
CA ASP A 186 0.69 -7.59 22.83
C ASP A 186 2.18 -7.22 22.66
N VAL A 187 2.94 -8.04 21.91
CA VAL A 187 4.36 -7.82 21.61
C VAL A 187 4.55 -7.00 20.32
N ALA A 188 3.50 -6.82 19.51
CA ALA A 188 3.52 -6.02 18.28
C ALA A 188 4.00 -4.59 18.52
N ASP A 189 3.56 -3.95 19.59
CA ASP A 189 3.98 -2.59 19.95
C ASP A 189 5.49 -2.49 20.25
N ILE A 190 6.07 -3.52 20.86
CA ILE A 190 7.52 -3.59 21.14
C ILE A 190 8.29 -3.77 19.82
N ARG A 191 7.82 -4.67 18.93
CA ARG A 191 8.44 -4.89 17.62
C ARG A 191 8.39 -3.62 16.76
N VAL A 192 7.26 -2.93 16.74
CA VAL A 192 7.10 -1.64 16.05
C VAL A 192 8.06 -0.59 16.62
N LYS A 193 8.15 -0.42 17.94
CA LYS A 193 9.08 0.53 18.56
C LYS A 193 10.54 0.22 18.21
N SER A 194 10.94 -1.06 18.29
CA SER A 194 12.29 -1.50 17.93
C SER A 194 12.60 -1.25 16.45
N TYR A 195 11.63 -1.50 15.57
CA TYR A 195 11.76 -1.25 14.13
C TYR A 195 11.95 0.24 13.83
N ILE A 196 11.18 1.11 14.47
CA ILE A 196 11.32 2.57 14.32
C ILE A 196 12.66 3.08 14.87
N GLN A 197 13.13 2.56 16.00
CA GLN A 197 14.45 2.90 16.54
C GLN A 197 15.58 2.50 15.58
N ARG A 198 15.46 1.36 14.90
CA ARG A 198 16.42 0.94 13.88
C ARG A 198 16.47 1.93 12.71
N ILE A 199 15.30 2.33 12.20
CA ILE A 199 15.20 3.35 11.15
C ILE A 199 15.86 4.66 11.60
N GLU A 200 15.57 5.12 12.81
CA GLU A 200 16.16 6.34 13.36
C GLU A 200 17.69 6.25 13.42
N GLN A 201 18.23 5.16 13.95
CA GLN A 201 19.67 4.95 14.07
C GLN A 201 20.37 4.89 12.71
N ASP A 202 19.84 4.13 11.76
CA ASP A 202 20.51 3.95 10.46
C ASP A 202 20.40 5.17 9.56
N VAL A 203 19.27 5.89 9.57
CA VAL A 203 19.16 7.18 8.88
C VAL A 203 20.10 8.21 9.51
N THR A 204 20.21 8.23 10.85
CA THR A 204 21.15 9.13 11.55
C THR A 204 22.60 8.86 11.12
N LYS A 205 22.99 7.59 10.94
CA LYS A 205 24.32 7.25 10.41
C LYS A 205 24.53 7.74 8.98
N ILE A 206 23.52 7.67 8.13
CA ILE A 206 23.60 8.11 6.73
C ILE A 206 23.81 9.63 6.65
N VAL A 207 23.03 10.40 7.41
CA VAL A 207 23.11 11.87 7.37
C VAL A 207 24.20 12.45 8.27
N ALA A 208 24.71 11.67 9.23
CA ALA A 208 25.74 12.06 10.20
C ALA A 208 25.45 13.45 10.83
N ASP A 209 26.49 14.27 11.01
CA ASP A 209 26.39 15.62 11.59
C ASP A 209 25.97 16.69 10.56
N HIS A 210 25.33 16.31 9.45
CA HIS A 210 24.89 17.26 8.43
C HIS A 210 23.87 18.25 9.01
N LYS A 211 23.96 19.52 8.60
CA LYS A 211 23.14 20.63 9.13
C LYS A 211 21.63 20.34 9.09
N THR A 212 21.16 19.69 8.04
CA THR A 212 19.75 19.31 7.86
C THR A 212 19.44 17.86 8.30
N GLY A 213 20.45 17.10 8.71
CA GLY A 213 20.33 15.67 9.00
C GLY A 213 19.28 15.37 10.08
N LYS A 214 19.22 16.19 11.12
CA LYS A 214 18.22 16.05 12.20
C LYS A 214 16.78 16.19 11.68
N ASP A 215 16.53 17.11 10.76
CA ASP A 215 15.19 17.31 10.19
C ASP A 215 14.81 16.15 9.26
N VAL A 216 15.77 15.65 8.48
CA VAL A 216 15.60 14.46 7.62
C VAL A 216 15.25 13.22 8.45
N VAL A 217 16.02 12.95 9.52
CA VAL A 217 15.75 11.85 10.45
C VAL A 217 14.35 11.98 11.04
N LYS A 218 14.00 13.17 11.53
CA LYS A 218 12.69 13.43 12.14
C LYS A 218 11.54 13.18 11.17
N ALA A 219 11.67 13.64 9.92
CA ALA A 219 10.66 13.44 8.88
C ALA A 219 10.47 11.95 8.55
N ILE A 220 11.57 11.24 8.27
CA ILE A 220 11.53 9.81 7.92
C ILE A 220 10.97 8.98 9.08
N VAL A 221 11.39 9.25 10.32
CA VAL A 221 10.89 8.55 11.51
C VAL A 221 9.40 8.81 11.74
N ALA A 222 8.93 10.04 11.51
CA ALA A 222 7.52 10.39 11.64
C ALA A 222 6.66 9.64 10.61
N SER A 223 7.07 9.61 9.35
CA SER A 223 6.37 8.86 8.29
C SER A 223 6.43 7.36 8.54
N ALA A 224 7.61 6.80 8.88
CA ALA A 224 7.76 5.39 9.21
C ALA A 224 6.81 4.95 10.33
N ARG A 225 6.64 5.75 11.39
CA ARG A 225 5.70 5.47 12.47
C ARG A 225 4.27 5.34 11.96
N LYS A 226 3.81 6.26 11.11
CA LYS A 226 2.46 6.21 10.54
C LYS A 226 2.27 4.99 9.62
N ILE A 227 3.28 4.64 8.83
CA ILE A 227 3.25 3.51 7.90
C ILE A 227 3.10 2.18 8.66
N VAL A 228 3.74 2.03 9.82
CA VAL A 228 3.67 0.78 10.61
C VAL A 228 2.60 0.81 11.73
N ALA A 229 2.08 1.98 12.10
CA ALA A 229 1.10 2.13 13.19
C ALA A 229 -0.15 1.27 12.99
N SER A 230 -0.59 0.53 14.00
CA SER A 230 -1.69 -0.46 13.92
C SER A 230 -3.07 0.12 13.54
N THR A 231 -3.26 1.44 13.65
CA THR A 231 -4.56 2.11 13.43
C THR A 231 -4.79 2.63 12.01
N ALA A 232 -3.74 2.71 11.18
CA ALA A 232 -3.88 3.19 9.80
C ALA A 232 -4.38 2.06 8.88
N ASP A 233 -5.32 2.39 7.99
CA ASP A 233 -5.72 1.49 6.90
C ASP A 233 -4.59 1.34 5.86
N ALA A 234 -4.70 0.33 4.99
CA ALA A 234 -3.63 -0.04 4.07
C ALA A 234 -3.34 1.03 3.00
N ASP A 235 -4.35 1.78 2.58
CA ASP A 235 -4.23 2.81 1.54
C ASP A 235 -3.48 4.03 2.12
N THR A 236 -3.91 4.50 3.30
CA THR A 236 -3.23 5.58 4.03
C THR A 236 -1.73 5.28 4.26
N ARG A 237 -1.37 4.03 4.59
CA ARG A 237 0.04 3.63 4.75
C ARG A 237 0.81 3.74 3.43
N THR A 238 0.18 3.35 2.34
CA THR A 238 0.78 3.35 1.01
C THR A 238 1.02 4.77 0.53
N GLU A 239 0.04 5.66 0.71
CA GLU A 239 0.19 7.08 0.43
C GLU A 239 1.29 7.72 1.26
N GLU A 240 1.34 7.47 2.58
CA GLU A 240 2.40 8.00 3.44
C GLU A 240 3.79 7.49 3.04
N PHE A 241 3.91 6.22 2.60
CA PHE A 241 5.17 5.69 2.08
C PHE A 241 5.58 6.36 0.77
N ILE A 242 4.63 6.61 -0.14
CA ILE A 242 4.88 7.31 -1.40
C ILE A 242 5.33 8.75 -1.12
N GLU A 243 4.64 9.47 -0.23
CA GLU A 243 5.03 10.84 0.15
C GLU A 243 6.39 10.88 0.85
N MET A 244 6.71 9.89 1.68
CA MET A 244 8.05 9.76 2.26
C MET A 244 9.12 9.59 1.18
N CYS A 245 8.89 8.75 0.17
CA CYS A 245 9.83 8.57 -0.95
C CYS A 245 9.99 9.85 -1.77
N LYS A 246 8.88 10.55 -2.07
CA LYS A 246 8.88 11.85 -2.76
C LYS A 246 9.65 12.91 -1.97
N TYR A 247 9.45 12.98 -0.65
CA TYR A 247 10.19 13.88 0.22
C TYR A 247 11.70 13.60 0.15
N VAL A 248 12.11 12.34 0.26
CA VAL A 248 13.52 11.96 0.15
C VAL A 248 14.07 12.37 -1.21
N TYR A 249 13.39 12.04 -2.30
CA TYR A 249 13.89 12.31 -3.65
C TYR A 249 13.97 13.81 -3.98
N SER A 250 13.02 14.62 -3.52
CA SER A 250 12.88 16.04 -3.94
C SER A 250 13.39 17.08 -2.94
N ARG A 251 13.49 16.75 -1.65
CA ARG A 251 13.79 17.72 -0.58
C ARG A 251 15.07 17.43 0.19
N VAL A 252 15.58 16.19 0.14
CA VAL A 252 16.82 15.82 0.82
C VAL A 252 18.01 16.13 -0.07
N ASP A 253 19.14 16.48 0.54
CA ASP A 253 20.40 16.70 -0.19
C ASP A 253 20.74 15.46 -1.03
N ARG A 254 21.06 15.68 -2.31
CA ARG A 254 21.29 14.62 -3.29
C ARG A 254 22.34 13.61 -2.85
N SER A 255 23.34 14.05 -2.08
CA SER A 255 24.39 13.18 -1.53
C SER A 255 23.87 12.04 -0.65
N PHE A 256 22.68 12.20 -0.04
CA PHE A 256 22.07 11.18 0.82
C PHE A 256 20.92 10.41 0.16
N VAL A 257 20.35 10.92 -0.93
CA VAL A 257 19.12 10.38 -1.54
C VAL A 257 19.26 8.90 -1.86
N ASP A 258 20.32 8.49 -2.56
CA ASP A 258 20.51 7.09 -2.95
C ASP A 258 20.71 6.17 -1.74
N ALA A 259 21.51 6.61 -0.76
CA ALA A 259 21.74 5.86 0.47
C ALA A 259 20.44 5.67 1.27
N ILE A 260 19.61 6.71 1.38
CA ILE A 260 18.33 6.66 2.09
C ILE A 260 17.32 5.80 1.32
N LEU A 261 17.13 6.02 0.02
CA LEU A 261 16.18 5.23 -0.78
C LEU A 261 16.59 3.75 -0.85
N GLY A 262 17.89 3.45 -0.96
CA GLY A 262 18.41 2.10 -0.90
C GLY A 262 18.21 1.44 0.48
N PHE A 263 18.34 2.22 1.57
CA PHE A 263 18.00 1.75 2.92
C PHE A 263 16.50 1.48 3.08
N LEU A 264 15.63 2.41 2.64
CA LEU A 264 14.18 2.27 2.73
C LEU A 264 13.67 1.05 1.93
N ALA A 265 14.25 0.82 0.74
CA ALA A 265 13.95 -0.36 -0.08
C ALA A 265 14.32 -1.69 0.60
N LYS A 266 15.27 -1.67 1.54
CA LYS A 266 15.65 -2.85 2.33
C LYS A 266 14.75 -3.02 3.54
N VAL A 267 14.58 -1.94 4.32
CA VAL A 267 13.97 -2.04 5.65
C VAL A 267 12.48 -2.39 5.54
N PHE A 268 11.78 -1.85 4.53
CA PHE A 268 10.35 -2.08 4.32
C PHE A 268 10.01 -3.37 3.55
N VAL A 269 11.00 -4.18 3.18
CA VAL A 269 10.80 -5.44 2.47
C VAL A 269 11.10 -6.60 3.39
N VAL A 270 10.11 -7.47 3.61
CA VAL A 270 10.31 -8.71 4.37
C VAL A 270 10.91 -9.76 3.45
N ASN A 271 12.15 -10.16 3.70
CA ASN A 271 12.73 -11.31 3.02
C ASN A 271 12.00 -12.57 3.50
N SER A 272 11.27 -13.22 2.61
CA SER A 272 10.74 -14.56 2.82
C SER A 272 11.91 -15.52 2.82
N GLY A 273 12.44 -15.84 4.00
CA GLY A 273 13.28 -17.01 4.23
C GLY A 273 12.43 -18.25 4.44
#